data_AF-A0A8H8NPD7-F1
#
_entry.id   AF-A0A8H8NPD7-F1
#
_cell.length_a   1.000
_cell.length_b   1.000
_cell.length_c   1.000
_cell.angle_alpha   90.00
_cell.angle_beta   90.00
_cell.angle_gamma   90.00
#
_symmetry.space_group_name_H-M   'P 1'
#
loop_
_entity.id
_entity.type
_entity.pdbx_description
1 polymer ?
#
loop_
_entity_poly.entity_id
_entity_poly.type
_entity_poly.pdbx_seq_one_letter_code
_entity_poly.pdbx_strand_id
1 'polypeptide(L)'
;MPPKRKRTQADDEDEDTSLLGNQVLPIANLPDDFAGEPEDGMQYLFLVRRDARSLPNTTRVTNPYATPNIQEPSSAQKPPHPCIPSEDWRTEFEKSFRAFREAS
;
A
#
# COMPACT_ATOMS: atom_id res chain seq x y z
N MET A 1 21.07 31.73 0.83
CA MET A 1 21.19 30.63 -0.14
C MET A 1 22.06 29.53 0.47
N PRO A 2 21.51 28.39 0.93
CA PRO A 2 22.35 27.30 1.43
C PRO A 2 22.89 26.46 0.25
N PRO A 3 24.15 26.02 0.28
CA PRO A 3 24.79 25.36 -0.86
C PRO A 3 24.33 23.91 -1.05
N LYS A 4 24.16 23.51 -2.32
CA LYS A 4 23.74 22.18 -2.76
C LYS A 4 24.86 21.15 -2.54
N ARG A 5 24.56 20.07 -1.81
CA ARG A 5 25.47 18.91 -1.66
C ARG A 5 25.44 18.06 -2.93
N LYS A 6 26.62 17.78 -3.49
CA LYS A 6 26.83 16.89 -4.64
C LYS A 6 27.00 15.46 -4.13
N ARG A 7 26.05 14.57 -4.48
CA ARG A 7 26.12 13.14 -4.16
C ARG A 7 26.99 12.45 -5.22
N THR A 8 28.18 11.99 -4.84
CA THR A 8 28.97 11.04 -5.62
C THR A 8 28.32 9.66 -5.51
N GLN A 9 28.11 9.05 -6.66
CA GLN A 9 27.54 7.73 -6.88
C GLN A 9 28.68 6.73 -6.98
N ALA A 10 28.72 5.75 -6.06
CA ALA A 10 29.39 4.44 -6.19
C ALA A 10 29.26 3.68 -4.85
N ASP A 11 28.25 2.83 -4.72
CA ASP A 11 28.40 1.42 -4.32
C ASP A 11 27.02 0.75 -4.45
N ASP A 12 26.86 -0.05 -5.50
CA ASP A 12 25.64 -0.79 -5.86
C ASP A 12 25.70 -2.20 -5.25
N GLU A 13 25.68 -2.31 -3.91
CA GLU A 13 25.51 -3.58 -3.18
C GLU A 13 24.58 -3.44 -1.96
N ASP A 14 23.44 -2.77 -2.11
CA ASP A 14 22.39 -2.73 -1.09
C ASP A 14 21.13 -3.45 -1.60
N GLU A 15 21.23 -4.78 -1.70
CA GLU A 15 20.08 -5.66 -1.86
C GLU A 15 19.17 -5.52 -0.61
N ASP A 16 17.95 -5.01 -0.82
CA ASP A 16 16.85 -4.90 0.15
C ASP A 16 16.92 -3.85 1.28
N THR A 17 17.53 -2.68 1.09
CA THR A 17 17.45 -1.59 2.09
C THR A 17 16.24 -0.64 1.94
N SER A 18 15.44 -0.76 0.88
CA SER A 18 14.42 0.26 0.55
C SER A 18 13.02 0.08 1.19
N LEU A 19 12.79 -0.99 1.97
CA LEU A 19 11.46 -1.27 2.55
C LEU A 19 11.34 -0.99 4.06
N LEU A 20 12.45 -0.75 4.74
CA LEU A 20 12.51 -0.48 6.18
C LEU A 20 13.11 0.91 6.35
N GLY A 21 12.47 1.79 7.12
CA GLY A 21 12.90 3.18 7.29
C GLY A 21 14.41 3.35 7.47
N ASN A 22 14.97 4.43 6.93
CA ASN A 22 16.41 4.69 6.82
C ASN A 22 17.20 4.19 8.04
N GLN A 23 18.17 3.30 7.82
CA GLN A 23 19.03 2.77 8.89
C GLN A 23 19.93 3.89 9.45
N VAL A 24 19.68 4.31 10.69
CA VAL A 24 20.44 5.38 11.36
C VAL A 24 21.58 4.84 12.24
N LEU A 25 21.46 3.60 12.73
CA LEU A 25 22.43 2.98 13.63
C LEU A 25 23.37 2.03 12.88
N PRO A 26 24.67 1.98 13.25
CA PRO A 26 25.61 1.01 12.70
C PRO A 26 25.25 -0.40 13.12
N ILE A 27 25.45 -1.36 12.23
CA ILE A 27 25.19 -2.79 12.44
C ILE A 27 26.50 -3.54 12.23
N ALA A 28 26.77 -4.55 13.05
CA ALA A 28 27.95 -5.40 12.89
C ALA A 28 27.83 -6.29 11.65
N ASN A 29 28.96 -6.59 11.01
CA ASN A 29 29.03 -7.58 9.94
C ASN A 29 29.49 -8.92 10.53
N LEU A 30 28.54 -9.76 10.93
CA LEU A 30 28.80 -11.08 11.50
C LEU A 30 28.40 -12.17 10.49
N PRO A 31 28.99 -13.39 10.58
CA PRO A 31 28.52 -14.53 9.81
C PRO A 31 27.05 -14.87 10.11
N ASP A 32 26.31 -15.34 9.10
CA ASP A 32 24.89 -15.71 9.27
C ASP A 32 24.69 -16.80 10.33
N ASP A 33 25.66 -17.72 10.44
CA ASP A 33 25.69 -18.84 11.39
C ASP A 33 26.17 -18.43 12.80
N PHE A 34 26.33 -17.14 13.09
CA PHE A 34 26.73 -16.69 14.42
C PHE A 34 25.69 -17.10 15.49
N ALA A 35 26.15 -17.88 16.48
CA ALA A 35 25.32 -18.44 17.55
C ALA A 35 25.78 -18.04 18.97
N GLY A 36 26.66 -17.03 19.07
CA GLY A 36 27.14 -16.50 20.34
C GLY A 36 26.20 -15.45 20.96
N GLU A 37 26.48 -15.04 22.19
CA GLU A 37 25.82 -13.88 22.81
C GLU A 37 26.41 -12.58 22.24
N PRO A 38 25.58 -11.54 22.01
CA PRO A 38 26.08 -10.26 21.52
C PRO A 38 26.85 -9.53 22.61
N GLU A 39 28.08 -9.12 22.30
CA GLU A 39 28.95 -8.39 23.23
C GLU A 39 28.75 -6.87 23.18
N ASP A 40 28.17 -6.36 22.08
CA ASP A 40 27.94 -4.93 21.84
C ASP A 40 26.62 -4.68 21.08
N GLY A 41 26.14 -3.44 21.12
CA GLY A 41 24.89 -3.00 20.49
C GLY A 41 24.84 -3.24 18.98
N MET A 42 25.98 -3.11 18.27
CA MET A 42 26.04 -3.38 16.83
C MET A 42 25.79 -4.86 16.49
N GLN A 43 26.28 -5.78 17.32
CA GLN A 43 26.05 -7.23 17.17
C GLN A 43 24.61 -7.59 17.53
N TYR A 44 24.06 -6.94 18.56
CA TYR A 44 22.64 -7.09 18.91
C TYR A 44 21.73 -6.67 17.74
N LEU A 45 22.00 -5.53 17.10
CA LEU A 45 21.21 -5.09 15.94
C LEU A 45 21.32 -6.04 14.74
N PHE A 46 22.46 -6.69 14.54
CA PHE A 46 22.61 -7.74 13.52
C PHE A 46 21.67 -8.91 13.80
N LEU A 47 21.69 -9.44 15.04
CA LEU A 47 20.82 -10.55 15.46
C LEU A 47 19.34 -10.19 15.31
N VAL A 48 18.93 -9.01 15.78
CA VAL A 48 17.55 -8.53 15.66
C VAL A 48 17.13 -8.44 14.20
N ARG A 49 17.99 -7.94 13.30
CA ARG A 49 17.69 -7.85 11.87
C ARG A 49 17.56 -9.22 11.23
N ARG A 50 18.44 -10.16 11.57
CA ARG A 50 18.37 -11.56 11.12
C ARG A 50 17.05 -12.20 11.54
N ASP A 51 16.69 -12.07 12.81
CA ASP A 51 15.47 -12.67 13.36
C ASP A 51 14.22 -12.01 12.75
N ALA A 52 14.21 -10.68 12.59
CA ALA A 52 13.11 -9.97 11.96
C ALA A 52 12.87 -10.37 10.50
N ARG A 53 13.93 -10.69 9.73
CA ARG A 53 13.80 -11.20 8.34
C ARG A 53 13.07 -12.54 8.27
N SER A 54 13.13 -13.34 9.33
CA SER A 54 12.41 -14.62 9.39
C SER A 54 10.92 -14.46 9.71
N LEU A 55 10.51 -13.29 10.21
CA LEU A 55 9.14 -13.00 10.61
C LEU A 55 8.34 -12.35 9.46
N PRO A 56 7.01 -12.52 9.45
CA PRO A 56 6.16 -11.86 8.46
C PRO A 56 6.14 -10.34 8.66
N ASN A 57 6.27 -9.58 7.56
CA ASN A 57 6.22 -8.10 7.55
C ASN A 57 4.90 -7.53 8.07
N THR A 58 3.81 -8.26 7.92
CA THR A 58 2.48 -7.84 8.39
C THR A 58 1.68 -9.06 8.79
N THR A 59 1.14 -9.04 10.01
CA THR A 59 0.23 -10.05 10.51
C THR A 59 -1.17 -9.47 10.62
N ARG A 60 -2.18 -10.28 10.33
CA ARG A 60 -3.58 -9.94 10.54
C ARG A 60 -4.16 -10.94 11.52
N VAL A 61 -4.92 -10.43 12.48
CA VAL A 61 -5.62 -11.25 13.47
C VAL A 61 -7.09 -10.89 13.39
N THR A 62 -7.95 -11.91 13.42
CA THR A 62 -9.40 -11.74 13.45
C THR A 62 -9.80 -11.01 14.73
N ASN A 63 -10.50 -9.89 14.61
CA ASN A 63 -11.03 -9.17 15.76
C ASN A 63 -12.21 -9.95 16.37
N PRO A 64 -12.12 -10.41 17.64
CA PRO A 64 -13.20 -11.17 18.29
C PRO A 64 -14.46 -10.34 18.55
N TYR A 65 -14.39 -9.01 18.46
CA TYR A 65 -15.52 -8.09 18.67
C TYR A 65 -16.10 -7.54 17.35
N ALA A 66 -15.70 -8.08 16.20
CA ALA A 66 -16.26 -7.65 14.93
C ALA A 66 -17.74 -8.05 14.85
N THR A 67 -18.64 -7.07 14.99
CA THR A 67 -20.04 -7.26 14.62
C THR A 67 -20.17 -7.10 13.11
N PRO A 68 -20.97 -7.95 12.43
CA PRO A 68 -21.20 -7.79 11.01
C PRO A 68 -22.01 -6.50 10.79
N ASN A 69 -21.33 -5.44 10.36
CA ASN A 69 -21.99 -4.24 9.87
C ASN A 69 -22.50 -4.54 8.46
N ILE A 70 -23.69 -5.13 8.38
CA ILE A 70 -24.40 -5.30 7.12
C ILE A 70 -24.92 -3.91 6.75
N GLN A 71 -24.15 -3.19 5.94
CA GLN A 71 -24.68 -2.01 5.26
C GLN A 71 -25.71 -2.50 4.25
N GLU A 72 -26.99 -2.45 4.64
CA GLU A 72 -28.07 -2.62 3.67
C GLU A 72 -27.92 -1.55 2.58
N PRO A 73 -28.06 -1.90 1.29
CA PRO A 73 -28.00 -0.91 0.23
C PRO A 73 -29.10 0.12 0.48
N SER A 74 -28.69 1.34 0.82
CA SER A 74 -29.60 2.46 1.06
C SER A 74 -30.47 2.68 -0.17
N SER A 75 -31.73 2.25 -0.11
CA SER A 75 -32.75 2.50 -1.12
C SER A 75 -33.30 3.94 -1.04
N ALA A 76 -32.64 4.83 -0.29
CA ALA A 76 -33.04 6.22 -0.19
C ALA A 76 -32.87 6.87 -1.57
N GLN A 77 -33.99 7.01 -2.28
CA GLN A 77 -34.07 7.74 -3.54
C GLN A 77 -33.69 9.20 -3.26
N LYS A 78 -32.43 9.54 -3.51
CA LYS A 78 -31.98 10.93 -3.55
C LYS A 78 -32.78 11.64 -4.64
N PRO A 79 -33.19 12.90 -4.44
CA PRO A 79 -33.80 13.68 -5.51
C PRO A 79 -32.85 13.67 -6.72
N PRO A 80 -33.39 13.52 -7.94
CA PRO A 80 -32.58 13.40 -9.13
C PRO A 80 -31.64 14.61 -9.25
N HIS A 81 -30.35 14.36 -9.47
CA HIS A 81 -29.36 15.41 -9.66
C HIS A 81 -29.79 16.31 -10.83
N PRO A 82 -29.58 17.63 -10.78
CA PRO A 82 -29.94 18.54 -11.89
C PRO A 82 -29.23 18.27 -13.22
N CYS A 83 -28.25 17.36 -13.23
CA CYS A 83 -27.58 16.88 -14.46
C CYS A 83 -28.23 15.62 -15.04
N ILE A 84 -29.28 15.11 -14.39
CA ILE A 84 -30.05 13.99 -14.91
C ILE A 84 -30.98 14.52 -16.01
N PRO A 85 -30.90 13.99 -17.24
CA PRO A 85 -31.75 14.43 -18.32
C PRO A 85 -33.23 14.17 -18.03
N SER A 86 -34.09 15.00 -18.62
CA SER A 86 -35.54 14.81 -18.55
C SER A 86 -35.96 13.45 -19.12
N GLU A 87 -37.13 12.98 -18.70
CA GLU A 87 -37.68 11.72 -19.22
C GLU A 87 -37.89 11.77 -20.73
N ASP A 88 -38.37 12.90 -21.27
CA ASP A 88 -38.55 13.09 -22.70
C ASP A 88 -37.24 12.89 -23.47
N TRP A 89 -36.16 13.52 -23.02
CA TRP A 89 -34.84 13.39 -23.65
C TRP A 89 -34.34 11.94 -23.64
N ARG A 90 -34.56 11.21 -22.54
CA ARG A 90 -34.18 9.79 -22.44
C ARG A 90 -34.94 8.93 -23.45
N THR A 91 -36.24 9.17 -23.62
CA THR A 91 -37.05 8.41 -24.58
C THR A 91 -36.65 8.69 -26.03
N GLU A 92 -36.32 9.92 -26.37
CA GLU A 92 -35.82 10.28 -27.70
C GLU A 92 -34.44 9.67 -27.96
N PHE A 93 -33.55 9.70 -26.97
CA PHE A 93 -32.25 9.06 -27.05
C PHE A 93 -32.39 7.54 -27.29
N GLU A 94 -33.25 6.86 -26.55
CA GLU A 94 -33.47 5.42 -26.73
C GLU A 94 -33.99 5.07 -28.13
N LYS A 95 -34.94 5.84 -28.66
CA LYS A 95 -35.46 5.65 -30.03
C LYS A 95 -34.35 5.83 -31.07
N SER A 96 -33.59 6.91 -30.95
CA SER A 96 -32.49 7.24 -31.86
C SER A 96 -31.38 6.20 -31.79
N PHE A 97 -31.05 5.74 -30.59
CA PHE A 97 -30.03 4.73 -30.35
C PHE A 97 -30.42 3.36 -30.92
N ARG A 98 -31.69 2.95 -30.79
CA ARG A 98 -32.21 1.73 -31.41
C ARG A 98 -32.15 1.81 -32.93
N ALA A 99 -32.62 2.91 -33.52
CA ALA A 99 -32.55 3.13 -34.96
C ALA A 99 -31.09 3.12 -35.49
N PHE A 100 -30.15 3.71 -34.74
CA PHE A 100 -28.72 3.67 -35.08
C PHE A 100 -28.17 2.23 -35.05
N ARG A 101 -28.55 1.43 -34.06
CA ARG A 101 -28.13 0.02 -33.95
C ARG A 101 -28.72 -0.88 -35.04
N GLU A 102 -29.91 -0.57 -35.53
CA GLU A 102 -30.53 -1.30 -36.63
C GLU A 102 -29.95 -0.92 -38.01
N ALA A 103 -29.32 0.26 -38.09
CA ALA A 103 -28.69 0.77 -39.32
C ALA A 103 -27.17 0.49 -39.43
N SER A 104 -26.53 -0.09 -38.38
CA SER A 104 -25.15 -0.63 -38.41
C SER A 104 -25.16 -2.14 -38.62
#